data_AF-A0A8T7LVX6-F1
#
_entry.id   AF-A0A8T7LVX6-F1
#
_cell.length_a   1.000
_cell.length_b   1.000
_cell.length_c   1.000
_cell.angle_alpha   90.00
_cell.angle_beta   90.00
_cell.angle_gamma   90.00
#
_symmetry.space_group_name_H-M   'P 1'
#
loop_
_entity.id
_entity.type
_entity.pdbx_description
1 polymer ?
#
loop_
_entity_poly.entity_id
_entity_poly.type
_entity_poly.pdbx_seq_one_letter_code
_entity_poly.pdbx_strand_id
1 'polypeptide(L)'
;MTMQDFEFEIGKQYRNRRGIYTVISINQPKMLVSYEDGTTAELTIEQQANIVRNMLNEDWARQTQEQAELLKAAKARPTRVPKTDSKAKSSATTKSQTPKPEKEPKPQRENIATRRQVLASEVPPLHRTLLANDPNDQLFRADEIRIFSQFRGYGNQNAPIWFLGMEEQSEFGTLELKHRLAMEIYEERFADLQACYRLEKIPVSYHFATPEHKIMAFMGVRFNGEGIYPSAEKLEEYFAASFGTTAGNVLIADLLPLPVGNEWLYSNIRISDNSMLQYHLRDRKLYTQMFLPERISLFQDMYESLKAKNEAPRYIFCYGGRKHWTHYRKIFPLSYVEVTLEMRKGGPDSTLMLGRDNDSGTWVILTGTFSDSRGDVTNHLCDQLAQRLEQL
;
A
#
# COMPACT_ATOMS: atom_id res chain seq x y z
N MET A 1 31.76 4.49 1.38
CA MET A 1 30.41 3.97 1.70
C MET A 1 30.59 2.49 2.02
N THR A 2 30.55 2.12 3.29
CA THR A 2 30.82 0.76 3.75
C THR A 2 29.63 -0.15 3.47
N MET A 3 29.89 -1.35 2.94
CA MET A 3 28.92 -2.43 2.86
C MET A 3 28.41 -2.69 4.28
N GLN A 4 27.09 -2.68 4.48
CA GLN A 4 26.49 -3.04 5.78
C GLN A 4 26.82 -4.50 6.09
N ASP A 5 27.54 -4.71 7.20
CA ASP A 5 28.03 -6.00 7.66
C ASP A 5 26.86 -6.87 8.14
N PHE A 6 26.78 -8.10 7.63
CA PHE A 6 25.90 -9.12 8.21
C PHE A 6 26.49 -9.53 9.57
N GLU A 7 25.73 -9.35 10.64
CA GLU A 7 26.21 -9.61 12.00
C GLU A 7 26.02 -11.10 12.36
N PHE A 8 27.12 -11.80 12.60
CA PHE A 8 27.10 -13.17 13.10
C PHE A 8 26.92 -13.18 14.62
N GLU A 9 26.13 -14.12 15.13
CA GLU A 9 25.90 -14.30 16.57
C GLU A 9 26.61 -15.57 17.07
N ILE A 10 27.36 -15.46 18.17
CA ILE A 10 28.01 -16.62 18.83
C ILE A 10 26.94 -17.61 19.30
N GLY A 11 27.14 -18.89 18.99
CA GLY A 11 26.23 -19.98 19.30
C GLY A 11 25.11 -20.20 18.27
N LYS A 12 24.95 -19.32 17.27
CA LYS A 12 23.99 -19.53 16.17
C LYS A 12 24.57 -20.41 15.08
N GLN A 13 23.68 -21.16 14.42
CA GLN A 13 23.98 -22.00 13.28
C GLN A 13 23.75 -21.25 11.97
N TYR A 14 24.66 -21.47 11.03
CA TYR A 14 24.61 -20.95 9.67
C TYR A 14 25.03 -22.06 8.71
N ARG A 15 24.82 -21.85 7.40
CA ARG A 15 25.19 -22.82 6.36
C ARG A 15 26.16 -22.17 5.39
N ASN A 16 27.10 -22.94 4.85
CA ASN A 16 27.87 -22.58 3.66
C ASN A 16 28.09 -23.83 2.79
N ARG A 17 28.96 -23.71 1.78
CA ARG A 17 29.28 -24.82 0.85
C ARG A 17 29.89 -26.07 1.51
N ARG A 18 30.48 -25.94 2.71
CA ARG A 18 31.08 -27.04 3.46
C ARG A 18 30.10 -27.73 4.42
N GLY A 19 28.94 -27.13 4.69
CA GLY A 19 27.93 -27.68 5.59
C GLY A 19 27.33 -26.64 6.53
N ILE A 20 26.65 -27.14 7.56
CA ILE A 20 26.14 -26.34 8.67
C ILE A 20 27.27 -26.14 9.68
N TYR A 21 27.41 -24.91 10.18
CA TYR A 21 28.41 -24.54 11.17
C TYR A 21 27.80 -23.67 12.27
N THR A 22 28.32 -23.82 13.49
CA THR A 22 27.99 -22.98 14.64
C THR A 22 29.12 -21.99 14.89
N VAL A 23 28.80 -20.71 15.11
CA VAL A 23 29.82 -19.69 15.44
C VAL A 23 30.29 -19.88 16.88
N ILE A 24 31.58 -20.15 17.08
CA ILE A 24 32.17 -20.34 18.41
C ILE A 24 32.67 -19.01 18.99
N SER A 25 33.36 -18.21 18.18
CA SER A 25 33.89 -16.91 18.61
C SER A 25 34.06 -15.96 17.42
N ILE A 26 34.02 -14.66 17.70
CA ILE A 26 34.14 -13.60 16.70
C ILE A 26 35.32 -12.72 17.09
N ASN A 27 36.35 -12.70 16.26
CA ASN A 27 37.57 -11.93 16.43
C ASN A 27 37.86 -11.19 15.11
N GLN A 28 37.28 -10.00 14.94
CA GLN A 28 37.31 -9.28 13.66
C GLN A 28 38.75 -9.18 13.09
N PRO A 29 38.93 -9.45 11.78
CA PRO A 29 37.91 -9.64 10.74
C PRO A 29 37.43 -11.10 10.56
N LYS A 30 37.81 -12.01 11.46
CA LYS A 30 37.54 -13.45 11.38
C LYS A 30 36.54 -13.91 12.43
N MET A 31 36.02 -15.12 12.23
CA MET A 31 35.27 -15.87 13.23
C MET A 31 35.74 -17.32 13.24
N LEU A 32 35.74 -17.94 14.42
CA LEU A 32 35.97 -19.37 14.58
C LEU A 32 34.61 -20.07 14.58
N VAL A 33 34.48 -21.12 13.77
CA VAL A 33 33.25 -21.90 13.65
C VAL A 33 33.52 -23.38 13.88
N SER A 34 32.51 -24.13 14.34
CA SER A 34 32.50 -25.58 14.42
C SER A 34 31.49 -26.15 13.43
N TYR A 35 31.91 -27.08 12.58
CA TYR A 35 31.00 -27.83 11.72
C TYR A 35 30.39 -29.03 12.46
N GLU A 36 29.33 -29.61 11.91
CA GLU A 36 28.65 -30.80 12.46
C GLU A 36 29.57 -32.05 12.53
N ASP A 37 30.60 -32.12 11.69
CA ASP A 37 31.61 -33.20 11.71
C ASP A 37 32.65 -33.06 12.84
N GLY A 38 32.50 -32.04 13.70
CA GLY A 38 33.41 -31.73 14.79
C GLY A 38 34.67 -30.97 14.36
N THR A 39 34.86 -30.69 13.07
CA THR A 39 35.98 -29.87 12.61
C THR A 39 35.75 -28.39 12.90
N THR A 40 36.82 -27.67 13.19
CA THR A 40 36.80 -26.22 13.38
C THR A 40 37.51 -25.51 12.24
N ALA A 41 37.07 -24.29 11.93
CA ALA A 41 37.73 -23.44 10.94
C ALA A 41 37.63 -21.96 11.30
N GLU A 42 38.69 -21.21 10.99
CA GLU A 42 38.62 -19.75 10.94
C GLU A 42 38.08 -19.31 9.57
N LEU A 43 37.05 -18.47 9.59
CA LEU A 43 36.44 -17.90 8.39
C LEU A 43 36.43 -16.38 8.45
N THR A 44 36.58 -15.72 7.31
CA THR A 44 36.43 -14.27 7.20
C THR A 44 34.94 -13.89 7.26
N ILE A 45 34.58 -12.96 8.14
CA ILE A 45 33.19 -12.50 8.35
C ILE A 45 32.58 -12.00 7.04
N GLU A 46 33.31 -11.16 6.31
CA GLU A 46 32.87 -10.59 5.03
C GLU A 46 32.52 -11.67 3.98
N GLN A 47 33.36 -12.70 3.85
CA GLN A 47 33.12 -13.78 2.89
C GLN A 47 31.87 -14.58 3.25
N GLN A 48 31.68 -14.90 4.53
CA GLN A 48 30.50 -15.64 4.97
C GLN A 48 29.24 -14.77 4.88
N ALA A 49 29.33 -13.47 5.16
CA ALA A 49 28.23 -12.53 4.95
C ALA A 49 27.76 -12.54 3.49
N ASN A 50 28.70 -12.52 2.54
CA ASN A 50 28.40 -12.59 1.12
C ASN A 50 27.78 -13.94 0.70
N ILE A 51 28.27 -15.05 1.25
CA ILE A 51 27.71 -16.39 0.98
C ILE A 51 26.26 -16.48 1.49
N VAL A 52 26.02 -16.06 2.74
CA VAL A 52 24.67 -16.03 3.33
C VAL A 52 23.74 -15.17 2.49
N ARG A 53 24.19 -13.99 2.08
CA ARG A 53 23.39 -13.07 1.24
C ARG A 53 23.03 -13.70 -0.10
N ASN A 54 23.97 -14.38 -0.75
CA ASN A 54 23.69 -15.06 -2.03
C ASN A 54 22.71 -16.22 -1.87
N MET A 55 22.85 -17.05 -0.82
CA MET A 55 21.88 -18.13 -0.57
C MET A 55 20.48 -17.60 -0.30
N LEU A 56 20.35 -16.53 0.48
CA LEU A 56 19.06 -15.88 0.72
C LEU A 56 18.42 -15.37 -0.59
N ASN A 57 19.22 -14.82 -1.49
CA ASN A 57 18.74 -14.38 -2.81
C ASN A 57 18.32 -15.56 -3.70
N GLU A 58 19.07 -16.66 -3.69
CA GLU A 58 18.76 -17.88 -4.45
C GLU A 58 17.49 -18.57 -3.93
N ASP A 59 17.33 -18.68 -2.61
CA ASP A 59 16.13 -19.25 -1.98
C ASP A 59 14.90 -18.38 -2.27
N TRP A 60 15.06 -17.05 -2.23
CA TRP A 60 14.00 -16.13 -2.61
C TRP A 60 13.57 -16.30 -4.07
N ALA A 61 14.52 -16.35 -4.99
CA ALA A 61 14.24 -16.57 -6.42
C ALA A 61 13.49 -17.89 -6.66
N ARG A 62 13.85 -18.95 -5.94
CA ARG A 62 13.18 -20.26 -6.02
C ARG A 62 11.74 -20.18 -5.52
N GLN A 63 11.50 -19.58 -4.35
CA GLN A 63 10.15 -19.41 -3.81
C GLN A 63 9.25 -18.61 -4.74
N THR A 64 9.77 -17.53 -5.34
CA THR A 64 9.03 -16.73 -6.33
C THR A 64 8.67 -17.56 -7.56
N GLN A 65 9.59 -18.39 -8.06
CA GLN A 65 9.33 -19.27 -9.18
C GLN A 65 8.27 -20.34 -8.86
N GLU A 66 8.37 -21.01 -7.71
CA GLU A 66 7.40 -22.01 -7.27
C GLU A 66 5.99 -21.40 -7.11
N GLN A 67 5.89 -20.21 -6.52
CA GLN A 67 4.61 -19.51 -6.37
C GLN A 67 4.02 -19.13 -7.74
N ALA A 68 4.84 -18.69 -8.69
CA ALA A 68 4.40 -18.40 -10.05
C ALA A 68 3.88 -19.65 -10.78
N GLU A 69 4.53 -20.80 -10.60
CA GLU A 69 4.09 -22.08 -11.15
C GLU A 69 2.77 -22.56 -10.55
N LEU A 70 2.60 -22.42 -9.23
CA LEU A 70 1.33 -22.74 -8.55
C LEU A 70 0.17 -21.87 -9.05
N LEU A 71 0.39 -20.56 -9.23
CA LEU A 71 -0.61 -19.65 -9.79
C LEU A 71 -0.96 -20.01 -11.24
N LYS A 72 0.03 -20.42 -12.03
CA LYS A 72 -0.18 -20.88 -13.41
C LYS A 72 -0.99 -22.18 -13.44
N ALA A 73 -0.71 -23.13 -12.55
CA ALA A 73 -1.45 -24.38 -12.41
C ALA A 73 -2.91 -24.17 -11.96
N ALA A 74 -3.14 -23.23 -11.02
CA ALA A 74 -4.48 -22.89 -10.55
C ALA A 74 -5.36 -22.31 -11.68
N LYS A 75 -4.79 -21.47 -12.53
CA LYS A 75 -5.50 -20.90 -13.70
C LYS A 75 -5.81 -21.91 -14.81
N ALA A 76 -5.06 -23.01 -14.87
CA ALA A 76 -5.24 -24.03 -15.90
C ALA A 76 -6.37 -25.04 -15.58
N ARG A 77 -6.97 -25.01 -14.39
CA ARG A 77 -8.11 -25.89 -14.06
C ARG A 77 -9.41 -25.36 -14.69
N PRO A 78 -10.02 -26.08 -15.65
CA PRO A 78 -11.30 -25.67 -16.21
C PRO A 78 -12.39 -25.75 -15.13
N THR A 79 -13.01 -24.61 -14.84
CA THR A 79 -14.15 -24.50 -13.93
C THR A 79 -15.33 -25.27 -14.53
N ARG A 80 -15.58 -26.48 -14.01
CA ARG A 80 -16.73 -27.29 -14.38
C ARG A 80 -17.97 -26.69 -13.71
N VAL A 81 -18.60 -25.73 -14.37
CA VAL A 81 -19.83 -25.08 -13.88
C VAL A 81 -20.95 -26.12 -13.80
N PRO A 82 -21.53 -26.37 -12.61
CA PRO A 82 -22.75 -27.17 -12.51
C PRO A 82 -23.90 -26.36 -13.11
N LYS A 83 -24.55 -26.90 -14.15
CA LYS A 83 -25.80 -26.35 -14.67
C LYS A 83 -26.90 -26.58 -13.63
N THR A 84 -27.40 -25.50 -13.03
CA THR A 84 -28.65 -25.49 -12.27
C THR A 84 -29.75 -24.86 -13.12
N ASP A 85 -30.71 -25.69 -13.53
CA ASP A 85 -32.01 -25.27 -14.00
C ASP A 85 -32.90 -24.98 -12.79
N SER A 86 -33.55 -23.80 -12.75
CA SER A 86 -35.00 -23.70 -12.44
C SER A 86 -35.52 -22.27 -12.35
N LYS A 87 -36.66 -22.08 -13.03
CA LYS A 87 -37.63 -20.99 -13.02
C LYS A 87 -38.33 -20.77 -11.65
N ALA A 88 -38.77 -19.54 -11.39
CA ALA A 88 -40.14 -19.11 -10.97
C ALA A 88 -40.05 -17.70 -10.33
N LYS A 89 -40.66 -16.63 -10.87
CA LYS A 89 -42.06 -16.14 -10.82
C LYS A 89 -42.53 -15.52 -9.47
N SER A 90 -43.23 -14.39 -9.64
CA SER A 90 -44.28 -13.73 -8.84
C SER A 90 -43.96 -12.74 -7.70
N SER A 91 -44.18 -11.45 -8.02
CA SER A 91 -45.08 -10.46 -7.39
C SER A 91 -45.35 -10.45 -5.87
N ALA A 92 -45.24 -9.28 -5.25
CA ALA A 92 -46.37 -8.54 -4.65
C ALA A 92 -45.94 -7.17 -4.10
N THR A 93 -46.72 -6.15 -4.43
CA THR A 93 -46.64 -4.77 -3.95
C THR A 93 -47.31 -4.66 -2.58
N THR A 94 -46.66 -4.01 -1.61
CA THR A 94 -47.32 -3.61 -0.35
C THR A 94 -46.90 -2.18 -0.01
N LYS A 95 -47.90 -1.28 0.02
CA LYS A 95 -47.79 0.11 0.49
C LYS A 95 -47.70 0.10 2.02
N SER A 96 -46.63 0.65 2.58
CA SER A 96 -46.49 0.95 4.00
C SER A 96 -46.52 2.46 4.21
N GLN A 97 -47.31 2.90 5.19
CA GLN A 97 -47.47 4.29 5.61
C GLN A 97 -46.30 4.69 6.52
N THR A 98 -45.64 5.80 6.20
CA THR A 98 -44.53 6.36 6.98
C THR A 98 -45.07 7.20 8.15
N PRO A 99 -44.66 6.94 9.41
CA PRO A 99 -44.83 7.89 10.49
C PRO A 99 -43.75 8.98 10.45
N LYS A 100 -44.12 10.13 11.01
CA LYS A 100 -43.36 11.38 11.10
C LYS A 100 -42.10 11.19 11.97
N PRO A 101 -40.92 11.74 11.61
CA PRO A 101 -39.70 11.52 12.37
C PRO A 101 -39.71 12.31 13.67
N GLU A 102 -39.58 11.58 14.78
CA GLU A 102 -39.24 12.10 16.09
C GLU A 102 -37.76 12.52 16.08
N LYS A 103 -37.44 13.67 16.66
CA LYS A 103 -36.08 14.23 16.63
C LYS A 103 -35.14 13.34 17.44
N GLU A 104 -34.21 12.68 16.75
CA GLU A 104 -33.16 11.91 17.40
C GLU A 104 -32.28 12.79 18.31
N PRO A 105 -31.96 12.33 19.53
CA PRO A 105 -31.01 12.98 20.39
C PRO A 105 -29.63 12.97 19.73
N LYS A 106 -28.95 14.12 19.77
CA LYS A 106 -27.60 14.26 19.22
C LYS A 106 -26.68 13.21 19.83
N PRO A 107 -25.88 12.49 19.02
CA PRO A 107 -25.00 11.44 19.52
C PRO A 107 -23.98 12.05 20.48
N GLN A 108 -23.95 11.53 21.70
CA GLN A 108 -22.90 11.84 22.66
C GLN A 108 -21.58 11.30 22.10
N ARG A 109 -20.54 12.12 22.09
CA ARG A 109 -19.19 11.70 21.66
C ARG A 109 -18.69 10.61 22.61
N GLU A 110 -18.79 9.37 22.15
CA GLU A 110 -18.22 8.21 22.84
C GLU A 110 -16.70 8.36 22.95
N ASN A 111 -16.17 8.02 24.11
CA ASN A 111 -14.74 8.01 24.36
C ASN A 111 -14.07 6.91 23.50
N ILE A 112 -13.06 7.31 22.72
CA ILE A 112 -12.28 6.46 21.81
C ILE A 112 -11.73 5.20 22.54
N ALA A 113 -11.40 5.32 23.83
CA ALA A 113 -10.92 4.20 24.63
C ALA A 113 -12.01 3.12 24.86
N THR A 114 -13.25 3.52 25.08
CA THR A 114 -14.39 2.61 25.28
C THR A 114 -14.77 1.88 23.99
N ARG A 115 -14.64 2.58 22.85
CA ARG A 115 -14.89 2.00 21.52
C ARG A 115 -13.87 0.90 21.16
N ARG A 116 -12.62 1.00 21.63
CA ARG A 116 -11.57 -0.04 21.47
C ARG A 116 -11.89 -1.34 22.20
N GLN A 117 -12.51 -1.30 23.38
CA GLN A 117 -12.86 -2.52 24.12
C GLN A 117 -14.02 -3.32 23.49
N VAL A 118 -14.98 -2.63 22.86
CA VAL A 118 -16.10 -3.28 22.15
C VAL A 118 -15.65 -3.91 20.82
N LEU A 119 -14.62 -3.34 20.17
CA LEU A 119 -14.08 -3.84 18.90
C LEU A 119 -13.45 -5.25 19.00
N ALA A 120 -12.93 -5.64 20.17
CA ALA A 120 -12.26 -6.94 20.35
C ALA A 120 -13.23 -8.15 20.44
N SER A 121 -14.52 -7.93 20.71
CA SER A 121 -15.47 -9.03 20.95
C SER A 121 -16.17 -9.55 19.70
N GLU A 122 -16.19 -8.79 18.60
CA GLU A 122 -17.00 -9.07 17.38
C GLU A 122 -16.20 -9.67 16.19
N VAL A 123 -14.91 -9.93 16.35
CA VAL A 123 -14.05 -10.45 15.27
C VAL A 123 -14.27 -11.97 15.07
N PRO A 124 -14.34 -12.49 13.81
CA PRO A 124 -14.49 -13.92 13.53
C PRO A 124 -13.47 -14.81 14.26
N PRO A 125 -13.81 -16.08 14.58
CA PRO A 125 -13.00 -16.95 15.44
C PRO A 125 -11.58 -17.21 14.95
N LEU A 126 -11.32 -17.15 13.63
CA LEU A 126 -9.99 -17.36 13.05
C LEU A 126 -8.98 -16.25 13.44
N HIS A 127 -9.45 -15.07 13.85
CA HIS A 127 -8.61 -13.91 14.21
C HIS A 127 -8.56 -13.62 15.71
N ARG A 128 -9.33 -14.31 16.54
CA ARG A 128 -9.31 -14.13 18.01
C ARG A 128 -7.97 -14.50 18.64
N THR A 129 -7.22 -15.43 18.06
CA THR A 129 -5.94 -15.90 18.59
C THR A 129 -4.81 -14.86 18.43
N LEU A 130 -4.93 -13.93 17.48
CA LEU A 130 -3.90 -12.90 17.24
C LEU A 130 -4.00 -11.71 18.20
N LEU A 131 -5.21 -11.42 18.71
CA LEU A 131 -5.50 -10.22 19.52
C LEU A 131 -5.39 -10.44 21.04
N ALA A 132 -5.16 -11.68 21.49
CA ALA A 132 -5.15 -12.05 22.91
C ALA A 132 -3.78 -11.92 23.62
N ASN A 133 -2.70 -11.65 22.88
CA ASN A 133 -1.34 -11.58 23.43
C ASN A 133 -0.91 -10.14 23.73
N ASP A 134 -0.01 -9.99 24.70
CA ASP A 134 0.64 -8.72 25.10
C ASP A 134 0.97 -7.88 23.85
N PRO A 135 0.59 -6.58 23.79
CA PRO A 135 0.98 -5.70 22.68
C PRO A 135 2.51 -5.63 22.46
N ASN A 136 3.32 -6.06 23.43
CA ASN A 136 4.78 -6.18 23.30
C ASN A 136 5.27 -7.52 22.73
N ASP A 137 4.39 -8.50 22.51
CA ASP A 137 4.73 -9.82 21.94
C ASP A 137 4.01 -10.02 20.59
N GLN A 138 4.14 -9.04 19.70
CA GLN A 138 3.73 -9.17 18.31
C GLN A 138 4.78 -9.98 17.54
N LEU A 139 4.63 -11.31 17.64
CA LEU A 139 5.34 -12.27 16.82
C LEU A 139 4.61 -12.42 15.48
N PHE A 140 5.29 -12.11 14.38
CA PHE A 140 4.83 -12.33 13.01
C PHE A 140 5.71 -13.37 12.31
N ARG A 141 5.19 -13.94 11.24
CA ARG A 141 5.96 -14.68 10.24
C ARG A 141 6.31 -13.77 9.07
N ALA A 142 7.37 -14.10 8.36
CA ALA A 142 7.85 -13.27 7.27
C ALA A 142 6.87 -13.21 6.09
N ASP A 143 6.14 -14.29 5.83
CA ASP A 143 5.13 -14.34 4.77
C ASP A 143 3.93 -13.43 5.08
N GLU A 144 3.52 -13.34 6.34
CA GLU A 144 2.47 -12.40 6.78
C GLU A 144 2.85 -10.96 6.39
N ILE A 145 4.06 -10.52 6.74
CA ILE A 145 4.54 -9.19 6.37
C ILE A 145 4.63 -9.00 4.85
N ARG A 146 5.00 -10.05 4.12
CA ARG A 146 5.14 -9.99 2.66
C ARG A 146 3.80 -9.85 1.93
N ILE A 147 2.67 -10.15 2.56
CA ILE A 147 1.35 -9.85 2.00
C ILE A 147 1.27 -8.35 1.64
N PHE A 148 1.79 -7.48 2.50
CA PHE A 148 1.81 -6.04 2.24
C PHE A 148 2.63 -5.66 1.01
N SER A 149 3.74 -6.36 0.71
CA SER A 149 4.53 -6.05 -0.49
C SER A 149 3.79 -6.38 -1.79
N GLN A 150 2.86 -7.33 -1.71
CA GLN A 150 2.00 -7.74 -2.83
C GLN A 150 0.78 -6.82 -3.00
N PHE A 151 0.30 -6.21 -1.91
CA PHE A 151 -0.80 -5.24 -1.94
C PHE A 151 -0.41 -4.01 -2.75
N ARG A 152 -1.17 -3.69 -3.80
CA ARG A 152 -0.84 -2.63 -4.76
C ARG A 152 -1.56 -1.33 -4.48
N GLY A 153 -2.69 -1.38 -3.79
CA GLY A 153 -3.47 -0.19 -3.43
C GLY A 153 -4.97 -0.45 -3.43
N TYR A 154 -5.73 0.62 -3.27
CA TYR A 154 -7.19 0.59 -3.30
C TYR A 154 -7.72 1.05 -4.65
N GLY A 155 -8.74 0.37 -5.15
CA GLY A 155 -9.42 0.73 -6.37
C GLY A 155 -9.11 -0.18 -7.55
N ASN A 156 -9.06 0.39 -8.76
CA ASN A 156 -9.00 -0.37 -9.99
C ASN A 156 -7.68 -0.14 -10.73
N GLN A 157 -6.94 -1.21 -11.04
CA GLN A 157 -5.68 -1.10 -11.80
C GLN A 157 -5.87 -0.45 -13.19
N ASN A 158 -7.03 -0.66 -13.82
CA ASN A 158 -7.36 -0.09 -15.13
C ASN A 158 -8.03 1.30 -15.01
N ALA A 159 -8.00 1.91 -13.83
CA ALA A 159 -8.55 3.23 -13.61
C ALA A 159 -7.88 4.27 -14.53
N PRO A 160 -8.65 5.20 -15.12
CA PRO A 160 -8.09 6.30 -15.90
C PRO A 160 -7.26 7.29 -15.04
N ILE A 161 -7.39 7.24 -13.71
CA ILE A 161 -6.71 8.14 -12.79
C ILE A 161 -6.00 7.33 -11.71
N TRP A 162 -4.70 7.54 -11.56
CA TRP A 162 -3.90 6.95 -10.48
C TRP A 162 -3.42 8.05 -9.53
N PHE A 163 -3.47 7.78 -8.24
CA PHE A 163 -2.82 8.55 -7.18
C PHE A 163 -1.74 7.66 -6.56
N LEU A 164 -0.49 8.10 -6.65
CA LEU A 164 0.67 7.36 -6.18
C LEU A 164 1.43 8.16 -5.11
N GLY A 165 1.22 7.77 -3.85
CA GLY A 165 1.88 8.35 -2.69
C GLY A 165 3.19 7.66 -2.34
N MET A 166 3.76 8.07 -1.21
CA MET A 166 4.95 7.40 -0.64
C MET A 166 4.54 6.35 0.38
N GLU A 167 3.70 6.72 1.35
CA GLU A 167 3.28 5.90 2.49
C GLU A 167 1.88 6.36 2.89
N GLU A 168 1.03 5.40 3.24
CA GLU A 168 -0.28 5.66 3.83
C GLU A 168 -0.10 6.29 5.22
N GLN A 169 -0.66 7.49 5.44
CA GLN A 169 -0.73 8.10 6.76
C GLN A 169 -1.91 7.49 7.53
N SER A 170 -1.62 6.82 8.64
CA SER A 170 -2.67 6.29 9.51
C SER A 170 -3.08 7.34 10.56
N GLU A 171 -4.08 8.18 10.26
CA GLU A 171 -4.65 9.13 11.23
C GLU A 171 -5.21 8.44 12.48
N PHE A 172 -5.66 7.19 12.35
CA PHE A 172 -6.32 6.45 13.44
C PHE A 172 -5.37 5.79 14.43
N GLY A 173 -4.05 5.95 14.24
CA GLY A 173 -3.03 5.35 15.10
C GLY A 173 -3.13 3.83 15.11
N THR A 174 -2.13 3.15 14.53
CA THR A 174 -1.98 1.69 14.66
C THR A 174 -3.30 0.95 14.43
N LEU A 175 -3.88 0.95 13.22
CA LEU A 175 -4.53 -0.31 12.87
C LEU A 175 -3.39 -1.32 12.93
N GLU A 176 -3.30 -2.04 14.06
CA GLU A 176 -2.17 -2.91 14.32
C GLU A 176 -1.97 -3.79 13.10
N LEU A 177 -0.72 -4.05 12.74
CA LEU A 177 -0.39 -4.86 11.57
C LEU A 177 -1.21 -6.16 11.51
N LYS A 178 -1.51 -6.72 12.69
CA LYS A 178 -2.44 -7.85 12.92
C LYS A 178 -3.86 -7.62 12.39
N HIS A 179 -4.47 -6.45 12.59
CA HIS A 179 -5.78 -6.13 12.04
C HIS A 179 -5.74 -6.11 10.52
N ARG A 180 -4.69 -5.55 9.92
CA ARG A 180 -4.56 -5.55 8.46
C ARG A 180 -4.31 -6.95 7.91
N LEU A 181 -3.44 -7.73 8.55
CA LEU A 181 -3.24 -9.15 8.22
C LEU A 181 -4.52 -9.97 8.36
N ALA A 182 -5.41 -9.59 9.27
CA ALA A 182 -6.69 -10.25 9.48
C ALA A 182 -7.73 -9.87 8.41
N MET A 183 -7.49 -8.87 7.57
CA MET A 183 -8.43 -8.48 6.54
C MET A 183 -8.05 -9.16 5.22
N GLU A 184 -8.92 -10.06 4.75
CA GLU A 184 -8.77 -10.80 3.48
C GLU A 184 -8.47 -9.88 2.28
N ILE A 185 -8.90 -8.62 2.36
CA ILE A 185 -8.64 -7.61 1.31
C ILE A 185 -7.15 -7.36 1.03
N TYR A 186 -6.26 -7.59 2.00
CA TYR A 186 -4.82 -7.41 1.78
C TYR A 186 -4.18 -8.64 1.14
N GLU A 187 -4.86 -9.80 1.14
CA GLU A 187 -4.48 -10.94 0.31
C GLU A 187 -4.77 -10.67 -1.17
N GLU A 188 -5.71 -9.75 -1.45
CA GLU A 188 -5.95 -9.25 -2.80
C GLU A 188 -4.82 -8.29 -3.23
N ARG A 189 -4.57 -8.23 -4.54
CA ARG A 189 -3.63 -7.23 -5.09
C ARG A 189 -4.20 -5.83 -5.02
N PHE A 190 -5.53 -5.69 -5.10
CA PHE A 190 -6.25 -4.43 -5.05
C PHE A 190 -7.48 -4.61 -4.18
N ALA A 191 -7.78 -3.65 -3.32
CA ALA A 191 -8.92 -3.72 -2.41
C ALA A 191 -9.92 -2.57 -2.63
N ASP A 192 -11.12 -2.73 -2.08
CA ASP A 192 -12.12 -1.67 -2.01
C ASP A 192 -11.89 -0.79 -0.76
N LEU A 193 -11.58 0.49 -0.97
CA LEU A 193 -11.35 1.45 0.12
C LEU A 193 -12.57 1.59 1.04
N GLN A 194 -13.78 1.54 0.48
CA GLN A 194 -15.01 1.68 1.25
C GLN A 194 -15.27 0.43 2.09
N ALA A 195 -14.87 -0.75 1.63
CA ALA A 195 -14.86 -1.96 2.43
C ALA A 195 -13.91 -1.82 3.63
N CYS A 196 -12.73 -1.21 3.44
CA CYS A 196 -11.80 -0.89 4.53
C CYS A 196 -12.47 0.03 5.55
N TYR A 197 -13.08 1.12 5.11
CA TYR A 197 -13.76 2.08 5.99
C TYR A 197 -14.85 1.39 6.83
N ARG A 198 -15.66 0.53 6.20
CA ARG A 198 -16.68 -0.25 6.92
C ARG A 198 -16.07 -1.20 7.95
N LEU A 199 -14.99 -1.91 7.60
CA LEU A 199 -14.28 -2.82 8.50
C LEU A 199 -13.68 -2.06 9.71
N GLU A 200 -13.17 -0.86 9.47
CA GLU A 200 -12.64 0.03 10.51
C GLU A 200 -13.73 0.82 11.26
N LYS A 201 -15.01 0.60 10.93
CA LYS A 201 -16.17 1.33 11.47
C LYS A 201 -16.05 2.86 11.29
N ILE A 202 -15.37 3.28 10.23
CA ILE A 202 -15.28 4.67 9.76
C ILE A 202 -16.51 4.94 8.88
N PRO A 203 -17.27 6.02 9.11
CA PRO A 203 -18.36 6.39 8.21
C PRO A 203 -17.85 6.58 6.78
N VAL A 204 -18.46 5.87 5.83
CA VAL A 204 -18.24 6.04 4.39
C VAL A 204 -18.89 7.34 3.94
N SER A 205 -18.19 8.45 4.12
CA SER A 205 -18.70 9.78 3.84
C SER A 205 -17.57 10.75 3.56
N TYR A 206 -17.77 11.61 2.56
CA TYR A 206 -16.79 12.62 2.16
C TYR A 206 -16.48 13.57 3.31
N HIS A 207 -17.44 13.84 4.19
CA HIS A 207 -17.23 14.70 5.37
C HIS A 207 -16.12 14.16 6.30
N PHE A 208 -16.07 12.84 6.50
CA PHE A 208 -15.14 12.16 7.41
C PHE A 208 -13.85 11.70 6.74
N ALA A 209 -13.73 11.87 5.42
CA ALA A 209 -12.51 11.56 4.68
C ALA A 209 -11.33 12.46 5.11
N THR A 210 -10.12 11.93 5.00
CA THR A 210 -8.88 12.70 5.20
C THR A 210 -8.77 13.84 4.19
N PRO A 211 -8.02 14.92 4.49
CA PRO A 211 -7.79 16.01 3.55
C PRO A 211 -7.31 15.53 2.17
N GLU A 212 -6.41 14.56 2.13
CA GLU A 212 -5.85 13.96 0.93
C GLU A 212 -6.95 13.26 0.11
N HIS A 213 -7.75 12.39 0.74
CA HIS A 213 -8.83 11.68 0.06
C HIS A 213 -9.92 12.62 -0.45
N LYS A 214 -10.19 13.72 0.26
CA LYS A 214 -11.11 14.76 -0.23
C LYS A 214 -10.62 15.38 -1.54
N ILE A 215 -9.35 15.76 -1.59
CA ILE A 215 -8.72 16.34 -2.79
C ILE A 215 -8.68 15.33 -3.93
N MET A 216 -8.30 14.08 -3.66
CA MET A 216 -8.26 13.02 -4.67
C MET A 216 -9.65 12.68 -5.21
N ALA A 217 -10.67 12.64 -4.35
CA ALA A 217 -12.04 12.40 -4.78
C ALA A 217 -12.54 13.54 -5.67
N PHE A 218 -12.26 14.79 -5.28
CA PHE A 218 -12.54 15.97 -6.08
C PHE A 218 -11.87 15.90 -7.46
N MET A 219 -10.57 15.59 -7.51
CA MET A 219 -9.83 15.42 -8.76
C MET A 219 -10.40 14.26 -9.59
N GLY A 220 -10.77 13.15 -8.94
CA GLY A 220 -11.41 12.01 -9.57
C GLY A 220 -12.67 12.40 -10.34
N VAL A 221 -13.56 13.21 -9.74
CA VAL A 221 -14.74 13.72 -10.44
C VAL A 221 -14.35 14.68 -11.57
N ARG A 222 -13.45 15.63 -11.30
CA ARG A 222 -13.07 16.69 -12.25
C ARG A 222 -12.40 16.15 -13.51
N PHE A 223 -11.49 15.19 -13.38
CA PHE A 223 -10.69 14.65 -14.46
C PHE A 223 -11.35 13.44 -15.17
N ASN A 224 -12.44 12.89 -14.63
CA ASN A 224 -13.21 11.83 -15.28
C ASN A 224 -14.18 12.33 -16.37
N GLY A 225 -14.02 13.58 -16.82
CA GLY A 225 -14.71 14.10 -18.01
C GLY A 225 -16.04 14.81 -17.75
N GLU A 226 -16.43 15.03 -16.49
CA GLU A 226 -17.67 15.74 -16.20
C GLU A 226 -17.57 17.25 -16.35
N GLY A 227 -16.36 17.81 -16.45
CA GLY A 227 -16.09 19.21 -16.82
C GLY A 227 -16.61 20.29 -15.86
N ILE A 228 -17.45 19.91 -14.89
CA ILE A 228 -18.20 20.80 -13.99
C ILE A 228 -17.63 20.66 -12.58
N TYR A 229 -17.59 21.77 -11.83
CA TYR A 229 -17.30 21.72 -10.39
C TYR A 229 -18.35 20.86 -9.69
N PRO A 230 -17.95 19.76 -9.03
CA PRO A 230 -18.93 18.90 -8.39
C PRO A 230 -19.55 19.62 -7.20
N SER A 231 -20.88 19.50 -7.07
CA SER A 231 -21.58 19.93 -5.86
C SER A 231 -21.12 19.10 -4.65
N ALA A 232 -21.35 19.60 -3.44
CA ALA A 232 -21.07 18.83 -2.23
C ALA A 232 -21.81 17.48 -2.21
N GLU A 233 -23.06 17.45 -2.67
CA GLU A 233 -23.87 16.23 -2.82
C GLU A 233 -23.23 15.24 -3.79
N LYS A 234 -22.73 15.72 -4.94
CA LYS A 234 -22.06 14.87 -5.93
C LYS A 234 -20.75 14.30 -5.42
N LEU A 235 -19.97 15.09 -4.67
CA LEU A 235 -18.75 14.61 -4.02
C LEU A 235 -19.05 13.54 -2.98
N GLU A 236 -20.11 13.73 -2.17
CA GLU A 236 -20.55 12.75 -1.18
C GLU A 236 -20.98 11.43 -1.85
N GLU A 237 -21.80 11.50 -2.91
CA GLU A 237 -22.24 10.34 -3.69
C GLU A 237 -21.05 9.62 -4.33
N TYR A 238 -20.18 10.35 -5.03
CA TYR A 238 -19.00 9.79 -5.67
C TYR A 238 -18.06 9.14 -4.66
N PHE A 239 -17.83 9.79 -3.52
CA PHE A 239 -16.97 9.27 -2.47
C PHE A 239 -17.51 7.94 -1.94
N ALA A 240 -18.81 7.88 -1.62
CA ALA A 240 -19.42 6.70 -1.05
C ALA A 240 -19.54 5.52 -2.04
N ALA A 241 -19.77 5.81 -3.32
CA ALA A 241 -20.11 4.78 -4.32
C ALA A 241 -18.93 4.37 -5.23
N SER A 242 -17.97 5.25 -5.47
CA SER A 242 -16.97 5.07 -6.56
C SER A 242 -15.52 5.31 -6.14
N PHE A 243 -15.26 6.23 -5.22
CA PHE A 243 -13.88 6.57 -4.86
C PHE A 243 -13.16 5.41 -4.17
N GLY A 244 -12.09 4.92 -4.80
CA GLY A 244 -11.26 3.83 -4.27
C GLY A 244 -11.92 2.45 -4.29
N THR A 245 -13.03 2.27 -5.01
CA THR A 245 -13.68 0.96 -5.19
C THR A 245 -13.06 0.20 -6.36
N THR A 246 -13.11 -1.13 -6.36
CA THR A 246 -12.51 -1.96 -7.43
C THR A 246 -13.23 -1.82 -8.78
N ALA A 247 -14.45 -1.31 -8.77
CA ALA A 247 -15.21 -0.93 -9.97
C ALA A 247 -15.10 0.57 -10.30
N GLY A 248 -14.40 1.34 -9.47
CA GLY A 248 -14.25 2.78 -9.61
C GLY A 248 -13.29 3.18 -10.72
N ASN A 249 -13.12 4.50 -10.83
CA ASN A 249 -12.30 5.17 -11.84
C ASN A 249 -10.97 5.71 -11.27
N VAL A 250 -10.62 5.34 -10.04
CA VAL A 250 -9.37 5.74 -9.39
C VAL A 250 -8.61 4.53 -8.86
N LEU A 251 -7.29 4.58 -8.91
CA LEU A 251 -6.36 3.75 -8.14
C LEU A 251 -5.66 4.64 -7.12
N ILE A 252 -5.62 4.23 -5.85
CA ILE A 252 -4.90 4.90 -4.78
C ILE A 252 -3.84 3.92 -4.29
N ALA A 253 -2.57 4.29 -4.40
CA ALA A 253 -1.46 3.38 -4.15
C ALA A 253 -0.29 4.11 -3.47
N ASP A 254 0.55 3.36 -2.77
CA ASP A 254 1.76 3.88 -2.14
C ASP A 254 2.99 3.06 -2.55
N LEU A 255 4.12 3.76 -2.69
CA LEU A 255 5.40 3.09 -2.98
C LEU A 255 5.88 2.23 -1.82
N LEU A 256 5.66 2.64 -0.58
CA LEU A 256 5.99 1.86 0.60
C LEU A 256 4.70 1.26 1.19
N PRO A 257 4.60 -0.07 1.26
CA PRO A 257 3.33 -0.75 1.52
C PRO A 257 2.85 -0.68 2.98
N LEU A 258 3.75 -0.50 3.93
CA LEU A 258 3.39 -0.37 5.35
C LEU A 258 2.97 1.07 5.67
N PRO A 259 1.84 1.27 6.36
CA PRO A 259 1.40 2.58 6.79
C PRO A 259 2.37 3.14 7.82
N VAL A 260 2.43 4.46 7.91
CA VAL A 260 3.30 5.17 8.84
C VAL A 260 2.46 6.08 9.73
N GLY A 261 2.78 6.08 11.03
CA GLY A 261 2.26 7.04 12.00
C GLY A 261 3.25 8.17 12.24
N ASN A 262 3.06 8.92 13.32
CA ASN A 262 4.03 9.95 13.74
C ASN A 262 5.41 9.35 14.07
N GLU A 263 5.43 8.10 14.50
CA GLU A 263 6.64 7.33 14.82
C GLU A 263 6.70 6.04 13.99
N TRP A 264 7.90 5.46 13.89
CA TRP A 264 8.09 4.18 13.20
C TRP A 264 7.63 3.02 14.09
N LEU A 265 6.43 2.54 13.81
CA LEU A 265 5.68 1.57 14.62
C LEU A 265 6.29 0.17 14.63
N TYR A 266 7.16 -0.14 13.66
CA TYR A 266 7.65 -1.50 13.43
C TYR A 266 9.00 -1.78 14.09
N SER A 267 9.55 -0.81 14.85
CA SER A 267 10.86 -0.94 15.49
C SER A 267 10.98 -2.15 16.43
N ASN A 268 9.87 -2.54 17.07
CA ASN A 268 9.85 -3.58 18.11
C ASN A 268 9.16 -4.89 17.68
N ILE A 269 8.73 -5.02 16.42
CA ILE A 269 8.07 -6.26 15.99
C ILE A 269 9.07 -7.42 15.94
N ARG A 270 8.59 -8.62 16.25
CA ARG A 270 9.39 -9.85 16.19
C ARG A 270 8.99 -10.65 14.97
N ILE A 271 9.95 -11.00 14.12
CA ILE A 271 9.72 -11.91 12.99
C ILE A 271 10.36 -13.25 13.34
N SER A 272 9.53 -14.28 13.49
CA SER A 272 9.94 -15.59 14.01
C SER A 272 10.91 -16.37 13.11
N ASP A 273 10.81 -16.17 11.80
CA ASP A 273 11.43 -17.01 10.77
C ASP A 273 12.28 -16.22 9.76
N ASN A 274 12.49 -14.91 9.97
CA ASN A 274 13.31 -14.08 9.08
C ASN A 274 13.97 -12.89 9.80
N SER A 275 15.20 -13.12 10.29
CA SER A 275 16.00 -12.11 10.98
C SER A 275 16.38 -10.92 10.08
N MET A 276 16.53 -11.14 8.77
CA MET A 276 16.83 -10.07 7.81
C MET A 276 15.67 -9.10 7.65
N LEU A 277 14.45 -9.62 7.50
CA LEU A 277 13.25 -8.79 7.45
C LEU A 277 13.06 -8.04 8.78
N GLN A 278 13.27 -8.72 9.92
CA GLN A 278 13.26 -8.06 11.22
C GLN A 278 14.26 -6.90 11.30
N TYR A 279 15.50 -7.10 10.83
CA TYR A 279 16.51 -6.04 10.81
C TYR A 279 16.05 -4.82 10.01
N HIS A 280 15.49 -5.01 8.82
CA HIS A 280 15.03 -3.90 8.00
C HIS A 280 13.80 -3.20 8.57
N LEU A 281 12.92 -3.90 9.28
CA LEU A 281 11.75 -3.32 9.92
C LEU A 281 12.07 -2.58 11.22
N ARG A 282 13.29 -2.68 11.77
CA ARG A 282 13.69 -1.91 12.96
C ARG A 282 13.81 -0.41 12.70
N ASP A 283 14.11 -0.03 11.46
CA ASP A 283 14.39 1.34 11.08
C ASP A 283 13.75 1.69 9.73
N ARG A 284 13.05 2.83 9.67
CA ARG A 284 12.32 3.26 8.47
C ARG A 284 13.22 3.41 7.24
N LYS A 285 14.47 3.84 7.42
CA LYS A 285 15.41 4.01 6.30
C LYS A 285 15.85 2.65 5.77
N LEU A 286 16.13 1.68 6.63
CA LEU A 286 16.43 0.30 6.21
C LEU A 286 15.23 -0.33 5.50
N TYR A 287 14.03 -0.20 6.07
CA TYR A 287 12.78 -0.65 5.44
C TYR A 287 12.61 -0.04 4.04
N THR A 288 12.81 1.28 3.91
CA THR A 288 12.75 1.97 2.62
C THR A 288 13.77 1.38 1.63
N GLN A 289 15.01 1.13 2.06
CA GLN A 289 16.05 0.55 1.20
C GLN A 289 15.68 -0.85 0.70
N MET A 290 14.99 -1.65 1.52
CA MET A 290 14.56 -2.99 1.18
C MET A 290 13.40 -2.98 0.18
N PHE A 291 12.32 -2.25 0.47
CA PHE A 291 11.07 -2.37 -0.29
C PHE A 291 10.98 -1.42 -1.49
N LEU A 292 11.59 -0.23 -1.42
CA LEU A 292 11.42 0.78 -2.46
C LEU A 292 11.87 0.31 -3.87
N PRO A 293 13.01 -0.38 -4.04
CA PRO A 293 13.42 -0.86 -5.38
C PRO A 293 12.41 -1.85 -5.98
N GLU A 294 11.94 -2.81 -5.18
CA GLU A 294 10.93 -3.80 -5.60
C GLU A 294 9.63 -3.11 -6.01
N ARG A 295 9.20 -2.11 -5.23
CA ARG A 295 7.97 -1.37 -5.49
C ARG A 295 8.06 -0.46 -6.71
N ILE A 296 9.22 0.17 -6.95
CA ILE A 296 9.47 0.90 -8.20
C ILE A 296 9.31 -0.03 -9.41
N SER A 297 9.95 -1.22 -9.37
CA SER A 297 9.83 -2.22 -10.44
C SER A 297 8.38 -2.65 -10.65
N LEU A 298 7.66 -2.93 -9.55
CA LEU A 298 6.27 -3.35 -9.59
C LEU A 298 5.36 -2.34 -10.31
N PHE A 299 5.44 -1.07 -9.96
CA PHE A 299 4.61 -0.03 -10.60
C PHE A 299 5.05 0.27 -12.04
N GLN A 300 6.34 0.15 -12.34
CA GLN A 300 6.85 0.28 -13.70
C GLN A 300 6.28 -0.85 -14.58
N ASP A 301 6.39 -2.11 -14.16
CA ASP A 301 5.86 -3.27 -14.89
C ASP A 301 4.34 -3.17 -15.07
N MET A 302 3.63 -2.68 -14.05
CA MET A 302 2.19 -2.49 -14.11
C MET A 302 1.79 -1.45 -15.14
N TYR A 303 2.46 -0.30 -15.16
CA TYR A 303 2.22 0.75 -16.14
C TYR A 303 2.55 0.29 -17.56
N GLU A 304 3.73 -0.30 -17.78
CA GLU A 304 4.16 -0.80 -19.10
C GLU A 304 3.22 -1.88 -19.62
N SER A 305 2.72 -2.77 -18.75
CA SER A 305 1.74 -3.78 -19.15
C SER A 305 0.41 -3.18 -19.60
N LEU A 306 -0.03 -2.06 -19.02
CA LEU A 306 -1.27 -1.39 -19.41
C LEU A 306 -1.07 -0.56 -20.68
N LYS A 307 0.06 0.14 -20.79
CA LYS A 307 0.50 0.83 -21.99
C LYS A 307 0.53 -0.11 -23.20
N ALA A 308 1.12 -1.30 -23.06
CA ALA A 308 1.15 -2.30 -24.13
C ALA A 308 -0.23 -2.79 -24.59
N LYS A 309 -1.26 -2.65 -23.74
CA LYS A 309 -2.65 -3.03 -24.05
C LYS A 309 -3.51 -1.84 -24.50
N ASN A 310 -2.94 -0.64 -24.58
CA ASN A 310 -3.67 0.61 -24.78
C ASN A 310 -4.73 0.87 -23.68
N GLU A 311 -4.41 0.44 -22.45
CA GLU A 311 -5.23 0.56 -21.23
C GLU A 311 -4.53 1.43 -20.16
N ALA A 312 -3.49 2.19 -20.55
CA ALA A 312 -2.76 3.04 -19.62
C ALA A 312 -3.68 4.13 -19.00
N PRO A 313 -3.44 4.51 -17.73
CA PRO A 313 -4.19 5.59 -17.11
C PRO A 313 -4.00 6.90 -17.89
N ARG A 314 -5.03 7.74 -17.95
CA ARG A 314 -4.94 9.07 -18.56
C ARG A 314 -4.12 10.03 -17.69
N TYR A 315 -4.26 9.91 -16.37
CA TYR A 315 -3.59 10.77 -15.39
C TYR A 315 -2.95 9.93 -14.28
N ILE A 316 -1.70 10.25 -13.95
CA ILE A 316 -1.00 9.70 -12.79
C ILE A 316 -0.51 10.87 -11.93
N PHE A 317 -1.08 11.02 -10.74
CA PHE A 317 -0.70 12.01 -9.75
C PHE A 317 0.27 11.38 -8.75
N CYS A 318 1.55 11.72 -8.85
CA CYS A 318 2.57 11.30 -7.90
C CYS A 318 2.78 12.41 -6.86
N TYR A 319 2.37 12.17 -5.61
CA TYR A 319 2.34 13.19 -4.57
C TYR A 319 3.35 12.91 -3.45
N GLY A 320 4.06 13.96 -3.05
CA GLY A 320 5.05 13.89 -1.97
C GLY A 320 6.06 15.04 -2.05
N GLY A 321 6.91 15.16 -1.03
CA GLY A 321 7.99 16.16 -1.06
C GLY A 321 8.96 15.94 -2.25
N ARG A 322 9.57 17.02 -2.75
CA ARG A 322 10.47 17.01 -3.93
C ARG A 322 11.55 15.93 -3.91
N LYS A 323 12.04 15.54 -2.72
CA LYS A 323 13.02 14.45 -2.54
C LYS A 323 12.52 13.11 -3.12
N HIS A 324 11.22 12.87 -3.10
CA HIS A 324 10.57 11.64 -3.57
C HIS A 324 10.34 11.62 -5.09
N TRP A 325 10.38 12.77 -5.75
CA TRP A 325 10.20 12.85 -7.21
C TRP A 325 11.23 12.04 -8.00
N THR A 326 12.42 11.85 -7.43
CA THR A 326 13.45 10.98 -8.00
C THR A 326 13.02 9.51 -8.08
N HIS A 327 12.12 9.04 -7.21
CA HIS A 327 11.58 7.69 -7.25
C HIS A 327 10.52 7.56 -8.35
N TYR A 328 9.59 8.52 -8.42
CA TYR A 328 8.57 8.53 -9.47
C TYR A 328 9.16 8.62 -10.87
N ARG A 329 10.25 9.37 -11.06
CA ARG A 329 11.00 9.42 -12.33
C ARG A 329 11.66 8.11 -12.73
N LYS A 330 11.92 7.20 -11.77
CA LYS A 330 12.40 5.85 -12.10
C LYS A 330 11.27 4.97 -12.62
N ILE A 331 10.06 5.16 -12.11
CA ILE A 331 8.85 4.46 -12.57
C ILE A 331 8.44 4.98 -13.95
N PHE A 332 8.46 6.30 -14.11
CA PHE A 332 8.05 7.01 -15.32
C PHE A 332 9.23 7.84 -15.86
N PRO A 333 10.16 7.24 -16.64
CA PRO A 333 11.37 7.89 -17.15
C PRO A 333 11.06 8.84 -18.32
N LEU A 334 10.25 9.86 -18.06
CA LEU A 334 9.79 10.86 -19.03
C LEU A 334 10.64 12.13 -19.00
N SER A 335 10.46 12.97 -20.01
CA SER A 335 10.88 14.37 -19.94
C SER A 335 9.86 15.18 -19.15
N TYR A 336 10.33 15.93 -18.16
CA TYR A 336 9.47 16.71 -17.27
C TYR A 336 9.70 18.21 -17.44
N VAL A 337 8.61 18.96 -17.51
CA VAL A 337 8.61 20.43 -17.50
C VAL A 337 8.18 20.91 -16.12
N GLU A 338 8.94 21.82 -15.54
CA GLU A 338 8.57 22.49 -14.29
C GLU A 338 7.51 23.55 -14.58
N VAL A 339 6.42 23.52 -13.83
CA VAL A 339 5.34 24.51 -13.92
C VAL A 339 5.04 25.07 -12.53
N THR A 340 4.72 26.36 -12.49
CA THR A 340 4.28 27.02 -11.27
C THR A 340 2.80 27.37 -11.42
N LEU A 341 2.00 26.95 -10.45
CA LEU A 341 0.56 27.20 -10.39
C LEU A 341 0.22 27.94 -9.10
N GLU A 342 -0.69 28.90 -9.17
CA GLU A 342 -1.22 29.54 -7.96
C GLU A 342 -2.12 28.53 -7.23
N MET A 343 -1.88 28.25 -5.95
CA MET A 343 -2.73 27.30 -5.20
C MET A 343 -4.16 27.83 -5.00
N ARG A 344 -4.29 29.15 -4.90
CA ARG A 344 -5.56 29.89 -4.88
C ARG A 344 -5.28 31.26 -5.46
N LYS A 345 -6.31 31.96 -5.93
CA LYS A 345 -6.16 33.31 -6.48
C LYS A 345 -5.46 34.24 -5.49
N GLY A 346 -4.25 34.70 -5.83
CA GLY A 346 -3.41 35.52 -4.94
C GLY A 346 -2.83 34.78 -3.72
N GLY A 347 -2.80 33.45 -3.76
CA GLY A 347 -2.18 32.58 -2.77
C GLY A 347 -0.71 32.29 -3.09
N PRO A 348 -0.07 31.40 -2.30
CA PRO A 348 1.27 30.94 -2.61
C PRO A 348 1.26 30.09 -3.87
N ASP A 349 2.36 30.20 -4.61
CA ASP A 349 2.66 29.35 -5.74
C ASP A 349 3.05 27.94 -5.30
N SER A 350 2.64 26.96 -6.09
CA SER A 350 3.11 25.58 -5.99
C SER A 350 3.81 25.18 -7.27
N THR A 351 4.96 24.54 -7.12
CA THR A 351 5.72 24.00 -8.23
C THR A 351 5.36 22.54 -8.45
N LEU A 352 5.02 22.19 -9.68
CA LEU A 352 4.77 20.84 -10.13
C LEU A 352 5.73 20.49 -11.26
N MET A 353 5.86 19.20 -11.56
CA MET A 353 6.49 18.74 -12.78
C MET A 353 5.52 17.93 -13.63
N LEU A 354 5.43 18.25 -14.91
CA LEU A 354 4.54 17.59 -15.85
C LEU A 354 5.37 16.79 -16.85
N GLY A 355 5.12 15.49 -16.93
CA GLY A 355 5.66 14.61 -17.96
C GLY A 355 4.53 14.01 -18.79
N ARG A 356 4.71 13.93 -20.11
CA ARG A 356 3.78 13.28 -21.03
C ARG A 356 4.44 12.06 -21.64
N ASP A 357 3.80 10.91 -21.52
CA ASP A 357 4.18 9.74 -22.29
C ASP A 357 3.52 9.84 -23.66
N ASN A 358 4.35 9.98 -24.71
CA ASN A 358 3.85 10.17 -26.07
C ASN A 358 3.20 8.92 -26.66
N ASP A 359 3.54 7.74 -26.16
CA ASP A 359 3.02 6.48 -26.70
C ASP A 359 1.61 6.19 -26.17
N SER A 360 1.36 6.45 -24.89
CA SER A 360 0.06 6.23 -24.24
C SER A 360 -0.82 7.48 -24.18
N GLY A 361 -0.23 8.67 -24.29
CA GLY A 361 -0.88 9.94 -24.00
C GLY A 361 -1.07 10.20 -22.51
N THR A 362 -0.51 9.37 -21.62
CA THR A 362 -0.62 9.52 -20.16
C THR A 362 0.12 10.77 -19.69
N TRP A 363 -0.54 11.54 -18.83
CA TRP A 363 0.09 12.61 -18.06
C TRP A 363 0.56 12.12 -16.70
N VAL A 364 1.83 12.33 -16.39
CA VAL A 364 2.43 12.09 -15.07
C VAL A 364 2.72 13.43 -14.41
N ILE A 365 2.03 13.69 -13.30
CA ILE A 365 2.09 14.93 -12.53
C ILE A 365 2.81 14.68 -11.22
N LEU A 366 4.01 15.25 -11.06
CA LEU A 366 4.75 15.25 -9.79
C LEU A 366 4.36 16.49 -9.01
N THR A 367 3.75 16.30 -7.84
CA THR A 367 3.23 17.38 -7.01
C THR A 367 3.66 17.22 -5.55
N GLY A 368 3.51 18.29 -4.77
CA GLY A 368 3.66 18.27 -3.32
C GLY A 368 2.60 17.41 -2.63
N THR A 369 2.60 17.40 -1.30
CA THR A 369 1.57 16.72 -0.50
C THR A 369 0.23 17.44 -0.59
N PHE A 370 -0.86 16.68 -0.63
CA PHE A 370 -2.23 17.20 -0.63
C PHE A 370 -2.69 17.60 0.78
N SER A 371 -2.17 18.69 1.33
CA SER A 371 -2.39 19.06 2.74
C SER A 371 -3.47 20.12 2.98
N ASP A 372 -3.97 20.82 1.94
CA ASP A 372 -4.97 21.89 2.08
C ASP A 372 -6.27 21.51 1.37
N SER A 373 -7.23 20.96 2.12
CA SER A 373 -8.51 20.49 1.57
C SER A 373 -9.57 21.59 1.43
N ARG A 374 -9.20 22.87 1.49
CA ARG A 374 -10.16 23.95 1.25
C ARG A 374 -10.60 23.93 -0.21
N GLY A 375 -11.90 23.83 -0.45
CA GLY A 375 -12.45 23.59 -1.80
C GLY A 375 -12.11 24.68 -2.83
N ASP A 376 -11.90 25.93 -2.41
CA ASP A 376 -11.48 27.03 -3.28
C ASP A 376 -10.05 26.85 -3.81
N VAL A 377 -9.15 26.27 -3.00
CA VAL A 377 -7.78 25.92 -3.37
C VAL A 377 -7.80 24.81 -4.43
N THR A 378 -8.55 23.75 -4.18
CA THR A 378 -8.61 22.60 -5.09
C THR A 378 -9.22 22.96 -6.45
N ASN A 379 -10.27 23.80 -6.47
CA ASN A 379 -10.89 24.28 -7.69
C ASN A 379 -9.88 25.00 -8.59
N HIS A 380 -9.24 26.02 -8.04
CA HIS A 380 -8.34 26.89 -8.80
C HIS A 380 -7.12 26.12 -9.32
N LEU A 381 -6.57 25.21 -8.51
CA LEU A 381 -5.49 24.33 -8.91
C LEU A 381 -5.89 23.42 -10.06
N CYS A 382 -7.07 22.79 -9.99
CA CYS A 382 -7.53 21.87 -11.03
C CYS A 382 -7.73 22.57 -12.38
N ASP A 383 -8.27 23.79 -12.38
CA ASP A 383 -8.48 24.54 -13.63
C ASP A 383 -7.17 24.98 -14.27
N GLN A 384 -6.25 25.53 -13.48
CA GLN A 384 -4.93 25.88 -13.98
C GLN A 384 -4.19 24.65 -14.50
N LEU A 385 -4.26 23.53 -13.77
CA LEU A 385 -3.65 22.29 -14.20
C LEU A 385 -4.27 21.80 -15.52
N ALA A 386 -5.60 21.75 -15.64
CA ALA A 386 -6.27 21.36 -16.88
C ALA A 386 -5.84 22.25 -18.05
N GLN A 387 -5.84 23.58 -17.86
CA GLN A 387 -5.40 24.53 -18.87
C GLN A 387 -3.94 24.32 -19.28
N ARG A 388 -3.04 24.02 -18.34
CA ARG A 388 -1.63 23.75 -18.65
C ARG A 388 -1.44 22.43 -19.39
N LEU A 389 -2.21 21.40 -19.05
CA LEU A 389 -2.15 20.11 -19.73
C LEU A 389 -2.69 20.19 -21.18
N GLU A 390 -3.56 21.15 -21.48
CA GLU A 390 -4.03 21.42 -22.85
C GLU A 390 -3.02 22.23 -23.69
N GLN A 391 -2.18 23.04 -23.03
CA GLN A 391 -1.16 23.88 -23.70
C GLN A 391 0.10 23.10 -24.10
N LEU A 392 0.34 21.94 -23.47
CA LEU A 392 1.52 21.08 -23.64
C LEU A 392 1.16 19.82 -24.41
#